data_AF-A0A935P8F1-F1
#
_entry.id   AF-A0A935P8F1-F1
#
_cell.length_a   1.000
_cell.length_b   1.000
_cell.length_c   1.000
_cell.angle_alpha   90.00
_cell.angle_beta   90.00
_cell.angle_gamma   90.00
#
_symmetry.space_group_name_H-M   'P 1'
#
loop_
_entity.id
_entity.type
_entity.pdbx_description
1 polymer ?
#
loop_
_entity_poly.entity_id
_entity_poly.type
_entity_poly.pdbx_seq_one_letter_code
_entity_poly.pdbx_strand_id
1 'polypeptide(L)'
;MTPCPFCGQKNLPGDDRCKHCMHSLMQKSLPHTRRRGDAFQDALLNEPVSELLTGADLLVCSPDDAVAEILAIFQKEKKGCVLVYKKKKMVGILSNRDLLLRVAETNRDLDKLKVEDVMTRNPGWVHPEDPIAFAVNKMSVGGYRHVPVLNADGTPVSILLIRDVLRYLSVSKKSY
;
A
#
# COMPACT_ATOMS: atom_id res chain seq x y z
N MET A 1 28.15 31.60 15.20
CA MET A 1 27.84 30.28 14.60
C MET A 1 26.83 30.48 13.49
N THR A 2 27.09 29.92 12.32
CA THR A 2 26.16 30.03 11.17
C THR A 2 25.27 28.79 11.16
N PRO A 3 23.93 28.94 11.27
CA PRO A 3 23.04 27.79 11.15
C PRO A 3 23.07 27.28 9.71
N CYS A 4 23.09 25.96 9.55
CA CYS A 4 22.91 25.34 8.25
C CYS A 4 21.52 25.71 7.72
N PRO A 5 21.40 26.31 6.51
CA PRO A 5 20.10 26.66 5.94
C PRO A 5 19.24 25.43 5.61
N PHE A 6 19.83 24.23 5.65
CA PHE A 6 19.18 22.97 5.34
C PHE A 6 18.68 22.22 6.59
N CYS A 7 19.56 21.91 7.55
CA CYS A 7 19.21 21.10 8.74
C CYS A 7 19.19 21.88 10.06
N GLY A 8 19.47 23.19 10.06
CA GLY A 8 19.48 24.02 11.26
C GLY A 8 20.68 23.83 12.19
N GLN A 9 21.54 22.82 11.96
CA GLN A 9 22.77 22.59 12.73
C GLN A 9 23.62 23.86 12.82
N LYS A 10 24.12 24.20 14.02
CA LYS A 10 25.07 25.29 14.22
C LYS A 10 26.46 24.84 13.79
N ASN A 11 27.03 25.52 12.78
CA ASN A 11 28.38 25.25 12.28
C ASN A 11 29.34 26.37 12.71
N LEU A 12 30.65 26.06 12.67
CA LEU A 12 31.68 27.04 12.96
C LEU A 12 31.80 28.02 11.78
N PRO A 13 32.15 29.30 12.04
CA PRO A 13 32.48 30.24 10.97
C PRO A 13 33.64 29.69 10.11
N GLY A 14 33.48 29.69 8.79
CA GLY A 14 34.49 29.18 7.85
C GLY A 14 34.33 27.71 7.44
N ASP A 15 33.36 26.98 8.00
CA ASP A 15 33.02 25.64 7.48
C ASP A 15 32.44 25.76 6.06
N ASP A 16 33.02 25.06 5.07
CA ASP A 16 32.51 25.02 3.70
C ASP A 16 31.31 24.07 3.54
N ARG A 17 31.17 23.12 4.47
CA ARG A 17 30.08 22.13 4.53
C ARG A 17 29.56 21.96 5.94
N CYS A 18 28.27 21.68 6.06
CA CYS A 18 27.65 21.37 7.34
C CYS A 18 28.20 20.05 7.91
N LYS A 19 28.63 20.07 9.18
CA LYS A 19 29.20 18.89 9.86
C LYS A 19 28.20 17.76 10.12
N HIS A 20 26.91 18.02 9.95
CA HIS A 20 25.84 17.02 10.14
C HIS A 20 25.36 16.44 8.81
N CYS A 21 24.90 17.28 7.88
CA CYS A 21 24.29 16.84 6.63
C CYS A 21 25.17 17.01 5.38
N MET A 22 26.43 17.47 5.55
CA MET A 22 27.39 17.71 4.46
C MET A 22 26.99 18.75 3.41
N HIS A 23 25.88 19.48 3.63
CA HIS A 23 25.39 20.54 2.75
C HIS A 23 26.40 21.70 2.65
N SER A 24 26.65 22.20 1.44
CA SER A 24 27.55 23.34 1.24
C SER A 24 27.01 24.59 1.92
N LEU A 25 27.85 25.28 2.70
CA LEU A 25 27.51 26.54 3.36
C LEU A 25 27.90 27.77 2.51
N MET A 26 28.61 27.53 1.40
CA MET A 26 29.12 28.54 0.48
C MET A 26 28.08 29.00 -0.56
N GLN A 27 27.09 28.15 -0.89
CA GLN A 27 26.07 28.44 -1.92
C GLN A 27 24.77 28.96 -1.28
N LYS A 28 24.80 30.18 -0.73
CA LYS A 28 23.62 30.81 -0.11
C LYS A 28 22.60 31.37 -1.12
N SER A 29 23.00 31.55 -2.39
CA SER A 29 22.27 32.33 -3.40
C SER A 29 21.63 31.50 -4.52
N LEU A 30 21.95 30.20 -4.60
CA LEU A 30 21.31 29.32 -5.55
C LEU A 30 20.01 28.81 -4.93
N PRO A 31 18.88 28.81 -5.66
CA PRO A 31 17.67 28.10 -5.22
C PRO A 31 18.00 26.62 -5.13
N HIS A 32 18.46 26.18 -3.97
CA HIS A 32 18.57 24.78 -3.65
C HIS A 32 17.19 24.33 -3.22
N THR A 33 16.65 23.33 -3.92
CA THR A 33 15.46 22.63 -3.48
C THR A 33 15.72 22.19 -2.04
N ARG A 34 15.04 22.78 -1.05
CA ARG A 34 14.75 22.05 0.19
C ARG A 34 14.31 20.67 -0.28
N ARG A 35 14.94 19.57 0.16
CA ARG A 35 14.35 18.24 -0.05
C ARG A 35 13.11 18.13 0.83
N ARG A 36 12.06 18.89 0.47
CA ARG A 36 10.67 18.68 0.89
C ARG A 36 10.15 17.31 0.44
N GLY A 37 10.95 16.54 -0.30
CA GLY A 37 10.67 15.19 -0.77
C GLY A 37 11.32 14.04 0.03
N ASP A 38 12.24 14.29 0.97
CA ASP A 38 12.94 13.17 1.64
C ASP A 38 12.06 12.45 2.66
N ALA A 39 11.25 13.14 3.48
CA ALA A 39 10.41 12.45 4.47
C ALA A 39 9.40 11.46 3.84
N PHE A 40 8.92 11.79 2.64
CA PHE A 40 8.04 10.90 1.89
C PHE A 40 8.80 9.68 1.35
N GLN A 41 9.97 9.91 0.79
CA GLN A 41 10.81 8.85 0.25
C GLN A 41 11.36 7.95 1.38
N ASP A 42 11.72 8.54 2.50
CA ASP A 42 12.20 7.88 3.72
C ASP A 42 11.09 7.00 4.32
N ALA A 43 9.89 7.55 4.53
CA ALA A 43 8.72 6.77 4.97
C ALA A 43 8.42 5.59 4.04
N LEU A 44 8.44 5.82 2.71
CA LEU A 44 8.22 4.73 1.75
C LEU A 44 9.29 3.64 1.84
N LEU A 45 10.56 4.00 2.01
CA LEU A 45 11.67 3.05 1.93
C LEU A 45 11.97 2.34 3.25
N ASN A 46 11.66 2.96 4.38
CA ASN A 46 12.12 2.51 5.69
C ASN A 46 11.00 2.10 6.63
N GLU A 47 9.76 2.56 6.43
CA GLU A 47 8.65 2.17 7.29
C GLU A 47 7.96 0.91 6.77
N PRO A 48 7.56 0.00 7.69
CA PRO A 48 6.94 -1.25 7.31
C PRO A 48 5.46 -1.07 6.95
N VAL A 49 4.94 -1.99 6.13
CA VAL A 49 3.51 -2.04 5.77
C VAL A 49 2.61 -2.14 7.00
N SER A 50 3.08 -2.72 8.10
CA SER A 50 2.36 -2.83 9.38
C SER A 50 1.88 -1.47 9.92
N GLU A 51 2.60 -0.37 9.68
CA GLU A 51 2.21 1.00 10.07
C GLU A 51 0.95 1.49 9.34
N LEU A 52 0.63 0.90 8.19
CA LEU A 52 -0.56 1.24 7.40
C LEU A 52 -1.80 0.45 7.82
N LEU A 53 -1.65 -0.57 8.66
CA LEU A 53 -2.71 -1.52 8.96
C LEU A 53 -3.66 -0.96 10.02
N THR A 54 -4.80 -0.45 9.57
CA THR A 54 -5.82 0.11 10.47
C THR A 54 -6.79 -0.93 11.04
N GLY A 55 -6.41 -2.21 11.09
CA GLY A 55 -7.26 -3.29 11.64
C GLY A 55 -8.53 -3.57 10.84
N ALA A 56 -8.52 -3.41 9.52
CA ALA A 56 -9.69 -3.66 8.70
C ALA A 56 -10.08 -5.15 8.71
N ASP A 57 -11.33 -5.43 9.04
CA ASP A 57 -11.95 -6.74 8.95
C ASP A 57 -11.70 -7.37 7.58
N LEU A 58 -10.90 -8.43 7.56
CA LEU A 58 -10.54 -9.16 6.35
C LEU A 58 -11.72 -10.02 5.87
N LEU A 59 -12.06 -9.94 4.59
CA LEU A 59 -12.97 -10.88 3.96
C LEU A 59 -12.17 -12.01 3.29
N VAL A 60 -12.57 -13.25 3.57
CA VAL A 60 -12.01 -14.46 2.95
C VAL A 60 -13.18 -15.33 2.46
N CYS A 61 -13.02 -15.95 1.29
CA CYS A 61 -13.98 -16.89 0.72
C CYS A 61 -13.29 -18.12 0.10
N SER A 62 -14.09 -19.13 -0.24
CA SER A 62 -13.69 -20.30 -1.01
C SER A 62 -13.77 -20.02 -2.52
N PRO A 63 -12.92 -20.66 -3.35
CA PRO A 63 -13.08 -20.62 -4.81
C PRO A 63 -14.43 -21.16 -5.30
N ASP A 64 -15.07 -22.03 -4.52
CA ASP A 64 -16.34 -22.68 -4.86
C ASP A 64 -17.57 -21.85 -4.47
N ASP A 65 -17.41 -20.76 -3.71
CA ASP A 65 -18.51 -19.90 -3.29
C ASP A 65 -19.15 -19.22 -4.51
N ALA A 66 -20.45 -18.92 -4.41
CA ALA A 66 -21.18 -18.24 -5.46
C ALA A 66 -20.86 -16.75 -5.49
N VAL A 67 -20.76 -16.16 -6.68
CA VAL A 67 -20.51 -14.72 -6.86
C VAL A 67 -21.62 -13.88 -6.21
N ALA A 68 -22.88 -14.35 -6.25
CA ALA A 68 -24.00 -13.68 -5.59
C ALA A 68 -23.80 -13.51 -4.06
N GLU A 69 -23.24 -14.52 -3.40
CA GLU A 69 -22.95 -14.46 -1.95
C GLU A 69 -21.87 -13.42 -1.65
N ILE A 70 -20.82 -13.35 -2.47
CA ILE A 70 -19.76 -12.34 -2.32
C ILE A 70 -20.31 -10.92 -2.53
N LEU A 71 -21.20 -10.73 -3.51
CA LEU A 71 -21.85 -9.44 -3.74
C LEU A 71 -22.69 -9.00 -2.54
N ALA A 72 -23.43 -9.92 -1.93
CA ALA A 72 -24.21 -9.63 -0.72
C ALA A 72 -23.28 -9.24 0.45
N ILE A 73 -22.16 -9.94 0.63
CA ILE A 73 -21.14 -9.59 1.64
C ILE A 73 -20.55 -8.21 1.37
N PHE A 74 -20.19 -7.90 0.12
CA PHE A 74 -19.64 -6.60 -0.27
C PHE A 74 -20.60 -5.45 0.08
N GLN A 75 -21.89 -5.62 -0.20
CA GLN A 75 -22.92 -4.63 0.14
C GLN A 75 -23.06 -4.45 1.65
N LYS A 76 -23.17 -5.57 2.40
CA LYS A 76 -23.37 -5.55 3.86
C LYS A 76 -22.17 -4.95 4.58
N GLU A 77 -20.96 -5.40 4.24
CA GLU A 77 -19.72 -5.03 4.92
C GLU A 77 -19.11 -3.73 4.37
N LYS A 78 -19.72 -3.13 3.34
CA LYS A 78 -19.23 -1.94 2.62
C LYS A 78 -17.78 -2.09 2.14
N LYS A 79 -17.44 -3.29 1.67
CA LYS A 79 -16.13 -3.67 1.13
C LYS A 79 -16.26 -4.03 -0.34
N GLY A 80 -15.14 -4.03 -1.04
CA GLY A 80 -15.10 -4.31 -2.49
C GLY A 80 -13.97 -5.24 -2.89
N CYS A 81 -13.45 -6.02 -1.93
CA CYS A 81 -12.36 -6.95 -2.14
C CYS A 81 -12.44 -8.12 -1.15
N VAL A 82 -12.18 -9.34 -1.61
CA VAL A 82 -12.13 -10.57 -0.82
C VAL A 82 -10.92 -11.40 -1.25
N LEU A 83 -10.24 -12.05 -0.29
CA LEU A 83 -9.19 -13.02 -0.59
C LEU A 83 -9.80 -14.41 -0.79
N VAL A 84 -9.32 -15.13 -1.80
CA VAL A 84 -9.81 -16.48 -2.11
C VAL A 84 -8.81 -17.50 -1.59
N TYR A 85 -9.26 -18.40 -0.71
CA TYR A 85 -8.44 -19.41 -0.07
C TYR A 85 -8.92 -20.83 -0.39
N LYS A 86 -7.98 -21.73 -0.66
CA LYS A 86 -8.23 -23.17 -0.79
C LYS A 86 -7.22 -23.93 0.07
N LYS A 87 -7.70 -24.78 0.99
CA LYS A 87 -6.84 -25.60 1.86
C LYS A 87 -5.71 -24.77 2.53
N LYS A 88 -6.07 -23.63 3.14
CA LYS A 88 -5.16 -22.68 3.82
C LYS A 88 -4.15 -21.95 2.93
N LYS A 89 -4.24 -22.06 1.59
CA LYS A 89 -3.41 -21.29 0.67
C LYS A 89 -4.26 -20.22 -0.01
N MET A 90 -3.74 -19.00 -0.09
CA MET A 90 -4.32 -17.96 -0.94
C MET A 90 -4.16 -18.38 -2.40
N VAL A 91 -5.26 -18.53 -3.12
CA VAL A 91 -5.28 -18.93 -4.53
C VAL A 91 -5.73 -17.79 -5.45
N GLY A 92 -6.35 -16.74 -4.89
CA GLY A 92 -6.83 -15.62 -5.66
C GLY A 92 -7.27 -14.42 -4.84
N ILE A 93 -7.70 -13.40 -5.55
CA ILE A 93 -8.37 -12.20 -5.05
C ILE A 93 -9.53 -11.87 -5.97
N LEU A 94 -10.63 -11.38 -5.40
CA LEU A 94 -11.77 -10.89 -6.16
C LEU A 94 -12.13 -9.50 -5.67
N SER A 95 -12.22 -8.54 -6.59
CA SER A 95 -12.58 -7.15 -6.32
C SER A 95 -13.73 -6.65 -7.19
N ASN A 96 -14.30 -5.49 -6.87
CA ASN A 96 -15.30 -4.83 -7.70
C ASN A 96 -14.85 -4.66 -9.16
N ARG A 97 -13.56 -4.42 -9.40
CA ARG A 97 -13.01 -4.33 -10.76
C ARG A 97 -13.12 -5.66 -11.49
N ASP A 98 -12.75 -6.75 -10.82
CA ASP A 98 -12.81 -8.09 -11.40
C ASP A 98 -14.26 -8.47 -11.74
N LEU A 99 -15.20 -8.16 -10.85
CA LEU A 99 -16.63 -8.34 -11.08
C LEU A 99 -17.11 -7.52 -12.28
N LEU A 100 -16.79 -6.23 -12.33
CA LEU A 100 -17.18 -5.38 -13.46
C LEU A 100 -16.61 -5.86 -14.79
N LEU A 101 -15.35 -6.31 -14.82
CA LEU A 101 -14.71 -6.75 -16.06
C LEU A 101 -15.19 -8.14 -16.51
N ARG A 102 -15.36 -9.09 -15.59
CA ARG A 102 -15.59 -10.51 -15.97
C ARG A 102 -17.06 -10.93 -15.88
N VAL A 103 -17.87 -10.28 -15.05
CA VAL A 103 -19.31 -10.59 -14.94
C VAL A 103 -20.11 -9.87 -16.02
N ALA A 104 -19.75 -8.63 -16.36
CA ALA A 104 -20.43 -7.90 -17.44
C ALA A 104 -20.33 -8.63 -18.80
N GLU A 105 -19.27 -9.41 -19.00
CA GLU A 105 -19.03 -10.16 -20.24
C GLU A 105 -19.79 -11.49 -20.30
N THR A 106 -20.33 -11.99 -19.19
CA THR A 106 -20.74 -13.40 -19.11
C THR A 106 -22.23 -13.66 -19.28
N ASN A 107 -23.14 -12.69 -19.12
CA ASN A 107 -24.61 -12.89 -19.10
C ASN A 107 -25.04 -14.14 -18.30
N ARG A 108 -24.26 -14.48 -17.26
CA ARG A 108 -24.40 -15.72 -16.47
C ARG A 108 -25.21 -15.45 -15.23
N ASP A 109 -25.94 -16.48 -14.81
CA ASP A 109 -26.62 -16.55 -13.53
C ASP A 109 -25.59 -16.48 -12.38
N LEU A 110 -25.64 -15.41 -11.60
CA LEU A 110 -24.66 -15.12 -10.53
C LEU A 110 -24.75 -16.12 -9.37
N ASP A 111 -25.90 -16.79 -9.21
CA ASP A 111 -26.09 -17.83 -8.21
C ASP A 111 -25.34 -19.13 -8.57
N LYS A 112 -25.00 -19.30 -9.85
CA LYS A 112 -24.25 -20.46 -10.37
C LYS A 112 -22.81 -20.15 -10.75
N LEU A 113 -22.48 -18.87 -10.93
CA LEU A 113 -21.13 -18.43 -11.26
C LEU A 113 -20.25 -18.52 -10.02
N LYS A 114 -19.15 -19.27 -10.11
CA LYS A 114 -18.23 -19.44 -8.98
C LYS A 114 -17.20 -18.32 -8.91
N VAL A 115 -16.71 -18.06 -7.71
CA VAL A 115 -15.59 -17.13 -7.50
C VAL A 115 -14.36 -17.51 -8.32
N GLU A 116 -14.04 -18.80 -8.46
CA GLU A 116 -12.87 -19.25 -9.22
C GLU A 116 -12.90 -18.90 -10.72
N ASP A 117 -14.09 -18.67 -11.27
CA ASP A 117 -14.31 -18.32 -12.68
C ASP A 117 -13.97 -16.84 -12.93
N VAL A 118 -14.08 -15.99 -11.91
CA VAL A 118 -13.96 -14.53 -12.03
C VAL A 118 -12.87 -13.92 -11.14
N MET A 119 -12.18 -14.69 -10.31
CA MET A 119 -11.09 -14.19 -9.48
C MET A 119 -9.81 -13.90 -10.29
N THR A 120 -9.00 -12.98 -9.81
CA THR A 120 -7.61 -12.86 -10.24
C THR A 120 -6.78 -13.90 -9.51
N ARG A 121 -6.17 -14.82 -10.25
CA ARG A 121 -5.34 -15.92 -9.73
C ARG A 121 -3.95 -15.42 -9.36
N ASN A 122 -3.35 -16.02 -8.32
CA ASN A 122 -1.98 -15.75 -7.87
C ASN A 122 -1.64 -14.25 -7.72
N PRO A 123 -2.43 -13.46 -6.95
CA PRO A 123 -2.17 -12.04 -6.79
C PRO A 123 -0.85 -11.81 -6.07
N GLY A 124 -0.16 -10.73 -6.44
CA GLY A 124 1.02 -10.28 -5.70
C GLY A 124 0.64 -9.77 -4.31
N TRP A 125 1.38 -10.21 -3.29
CA TRP A 125 1.16 -9.86 -1.89
C TRP A 125 2.47 -9.35 -1.25
N VAL A 126 2.40 -8.82 -0.02
CA VAL A 126 3.55 -8.34 0.79
C VAL A 126 3.46 -8.88 2.22
N HIS A 127 4.56 -8.83 2.95
CA HIS A 127 4.61 -9.07 4.39
C HIS A 127 4.36 -7.78 5.19
N PRO A 128 3.89 -7.88 6.44
CA PRO A 128 3.77 -6.72 7.33
C PRO A 128 5.09 -5.94 7.50
N GLU A 129 6.22 -6.65 7.53
CA GLU A 129 7.56 -6.08 7.71
C GLU A 129 8.18 -5.54 6.42
N ASP A 130 7.56 -5.77 5.25
CA ASP A 130 8.08 -5.23 3.99
C ASP A 130 7.97 -3.70 4.00
N PRO A 131 8.92 -2.98 3.38
CA PRO A 131 8.80 -1.55 3.20
C PRO A 131 7.54 -1.16 2.44
N ILE A 132 6.90 -0.04 2.81
CA ILE A 132 5.72 0.48 2.10
C ILE A 132 5.96 0.62 0.59
N ALA A 133 7.18 0.96 0.17
CA ALA A 133 7.60 1.05 -1.23
C ALA A 133 7.33 -0.24 -2.02
N PHE A 134 7.43 -1.41 -1.41
CA PHE A 134 7.17 -2.69 -2.09
C PHE A 134 5.69 -2.81 -2.47
N ALA A 135 4.79 -2.43 -1.56
CA ALA A 135 3.37 -2.41 -1.84
C ALA A 135 3.01 -1.37 -2.91
N VAL A 136 3.56 -0.16 -2.83
CA VAL A 136 3.36 0.90 -3.83
C VAL A 136 3.87 0.48 -5.20
N ASN A 137 5.05 -0.14 -5.26
CA ASN A 137 5.61 -0.67 -6.52
C ASN A 137 4.71 -1.75 -7.13
N LYS A 138 4.22 -2.71 -6.32
CA LYS A 138 3.25 -3.72 -6.79
C LYS A 138 1.97 -3.10 -7.32
N MET A 139 1.42 -2.10 -6.63
CA MET A 139 0.23 -1.38 -7.10
C MET A 139 0.47 -0.66 -8.43
N SER A 140 1.62 0.01 -8.55
CA SER A 140 2.01 0.76 -9.75
C SER A 140 2.22 -0.16 -10.96
N VAL A 141 3.09 -1.16 -10.83
CA VAL A 141 3.44 -2.11 -11.91
C VAL A 141 2.24 -2.99 -12.27
N GLY A 142 1.47 -3.44 -11.28
CA GLY A 142 0.35 -4.34 -11.49
C GLY A 142 -0.96 -3.65 -11.90
N GLY A 143 -1.04 -2.31 -11.83
CA GLY A 143 -2.24 -1.55 -12.15
C GLY A 143 -3.43 -1.88 -11.24
N TYR A 144 -3.17 -2.21 -9.98
CA TYR A 144 -4.19 -2.52 -8.97
C TYR A 144 -3.98 -1.72 -7.69
N ARG A 145 -5.05 -1.57 -6.91
CA ARG A 145 -5.07 -0.68 -5.72
C ARG A 145 -5.19 -1.42 -4.39
N HIS A 146 -5.29 -2.74 -4.45
CA HIS A 146 -5.42 -3.63 -3.30
C HIS A 146 -4.23 -4.58 -3.32
N VAL A 147 -3.53 -4.70 -2.21
CA VAL A 147 -2.41 -5.63 -2.03
C VAL A 147 -2.70 -6.48 -0.80
N PRO A 148 -2.82 -7.81 -0.92
CA PRO A 148 -2.91 -8.67 0.25
C PRO A 148 -1.65 -8.56 1.11
N VAL A 149 -1.84 -8.56 2.42
CA VAL A 149 -0.75 -8.61 3.41
C VAL A 149 -0.82 -9.95 4.12
N LEU A 150 0.23 -10.75 4.04
CA LEU A 150 0.29 -12.11 4.59
C LEU A 150 1.47 -12.26 5.56
N ASN A 151 1.27 -13.02 6.63
CA ASN A 151 2.37 -13.49 7.47
C ASN A 151 3.27 -14.48 6.72
N ALA A 152 4.45 -14.76 7.29
CA ALA A 152 5.40 -15.72 6.72
C ALA A 152 4.82 -17.15 6.55
N ASP A 153 3.84 -17.53 7.39
CA ASP A 153 3.13 -18.82 7.31
C ASP A 153 2.00 -18.84 6.25
N GLY A 154 1.80 -17.73 5.54
CA GLY A 154 0.76 -17.56 4.54
C GLY A 154 -0.62 -17.25 5.12
N THR A 155 -0.75 -17.01 6.43
CA THR A 155 -2.00 -16.53 7.02
C THR A 155 -2.26 -15.08 6.61
N PRO A 156 -3.50 -14.73 6.26
CA PRO A 156 -3.80 -13.38 5.85
C PRO A 156 -3.93 -12.45 7.05
N VAL A 157 -3.28 -11.29 6.94
CA VAL A 157 -3.31 -10.23 7.96
C VAL A 157 -4.36 -9.20 7.58
N SER A 158 -4.28 -8.68 6.36
CA SER A 158 -5.18 -7.62 5.88
C SER A 158 -5.12 -7.47 4.35
N ILE A 159 -5.88 -6.51 3.82
CA ILE A 159 -5.72 -5.98 2.47
C ILE A 159 -5.32 -4.52 2.60
N LEU A 160 -4.15 -4.17 2.07
CA LEU A 160 -3.68 -2.79 2.01
C LEU A 160 -4.29 -2.09 0.79
N LEU A 161 -4.91 -0.92 1.00
CA LEU A 161 -5.41 -0.08 -0.09
C LEU A 161 -4.45 1.07 -0.36
N ILE A 162 -4.40 1.55 -1.62
CA ILE A 162 -3.67 2.78 -1.97
C ILE A 162 -4.11 3.99 -1.12
N ARG A 163 -5.37 4.03 -0.70
CA ARG A 163 -5.88 5.09 0.18
C ARG A 163 -5.22 5.07 1.55
N ASP A 164 -4.84 3.90 2.07
CA ASP A 164 -4.19 3.80 3.38
C ASP A 164 -2.78 4.37 3.31
N VAL A 165 -2.05 4.05 2.23
CA VAL A 165 -0.76 4.69 1.89
C VAL A 165 -0.91 6.22 1.81
N LEU A 166 -1.90 6.71 1.06
CA LEU A 166 -2.13 8.16 0.91
C LEU A 166 -2.51 8.83 2.24
N ARG A 167 -3.37 8.19 3.04
CA ARG A 167 -3.77 8.68 4.37
C ARG A 167 -2.54 8.81 5.25
N TYR A 168 -1.75 7.75 5.36
CA TYR A 168 -0.56 7.72 6.18
C TYR A 168 0.42 8.85 5.79
N LEU A 169 0.75 8.96 4.50
CA LEU A 169 1.66 9.98 4.00
C LEU A 169 1.11 11.42 4.10
N SER A 170 -0.21 11.58 4.24
CA SER A 170 -0.85 12.87 4.50
C SER A 170 -0.82 13.29 5.98
N VAL A 171 -0.82 12.31 6.90
CA VAL A 171 -0.83 12.55 8.36
C VAL A 171 0.58 12.73 8.90
N SER A 172 1.56 11.98 8.39
CA SER A 172 2.99 12.10 8.78
C SER A 172 3.60 13.47 8.44
N LYS A 173 2.86 14.36 7.75
CA LYS A 173 3.24 15.76 7.49
C LYS A 173 2.88 16.75 8.61
N LYS A 174 2.21 16.34 9.69
CA LYS A 174 1.73 17.28 10.74
C LYS A 174 2.63 17.46 11.97
N SER A 175 3.78 16.81 12.06
CA SER A 175 4.68 16.95 13.21
C SER A 175 5.81 17.96 12.99
N TYR A 176 5.52 19.22 12.64
CA TYR A 176 6.45 20.36 12.79
C TYR A 176 5.71 21.69 12.88
#